data_AF-A0A950BC65-F1
#
_entry.id   AF-A0A950BC65-F1
#
_cell.length_a   1.000
_cell.length_b   1.000
_cell.length_c   1.000
_cell.angle_alpha   90.00
_cell.angle_beta   90.00
_cell.angle_gamma   90.00
#
_symmetry.space_group_name_H-M   'P 1'
#
loop_
_entity.id
_entity.type
_entity.pdbx_description
1 polymer ?
#
loop_
_entity_poly.entity_id
_entity_poly.type
_entity_poly.pdbx_seq_one_letter_code
_entity_poly.pdbx_strand_id
1 'polypeptide(L)' 'HVLQRCVYAHRSGEPGHARMLAHLQAQALLDWQLRLGEGSGAALAWPLLQSACTMLNEMASFESAGVSTRS' A
#
# COMPACT_ATOMS: atom_id res chain seq x y z
N HIS A 1 -10.25 14.29 10.88
CA HIS A 1 -9.00 13.68 10.36
C HIS A 1 -9.01 12.14 10.34
N VAL A 2 -10.13 11.47 10.03
CA VAL A 2 -10.16 9.98 10.02
C VAL A 2 -9.47 9.43 8.78
N LEU A 3 -9.76 9.99 7.60
CA LEU A 3 -9.26 9.49 6.30
C LEU A 3 -7.73 9.45 6.19
N GLN A 4 -7.02 10.37 6.85
CA GLN A 4 -5.55 10.41 6.85
C GLN A 4 -4.90 9.20 7.54
N ARG A 5 -5.68 8.41 8.29
CA ARG A 5 -5.22 7.20 8.98
C ARG A 5 -5.61 5.92 8.22
N CYS A 6 -6.33 6.05 7.10
CA CYS A 6 -6.75 4.92 6.30
C CYS A 6 -5.65 4.52 5.33
N VAL A 7 -5.41 3.20 5.24
CA VAL A 7 -4.71 2.60 4.11
C VAL A 7 -5.76 1.99 3.19
N TYR A 8 -5.75 2.39 1.92
CA TYR A 8 -6.63 1.84 0.91
C TYR A 8 -5.99 0.56 0.36
N ALA A 9 -6.43 -0.60 0.84
CA ALA A 9 -5.75 -1.87 0.59
C ALA A 9 -5.80 -2.32 -0.88
N HIS A 10 -6.99 -2.41 -1.47
CA HIS A 10 -7.14 -2.86 -2.85
C HIS A 10 -8.26 -2.11 -3.56
N ARG A 11 -8.22 -2.04 -4.89
CA ARG A 11 -9.36 -1.68 -5.72
C ARG A 11 -10.19 -2.94 -5.99
N SER A 12 -11.28 -3.09 -5.25
CA SER A 12 -12.35 -4.05 -5.59
C SER A 12 -12.75 -3.93 -7.06
N GLY A 13 -13.04 -5.08 -7.67
CA GLY A 13 -13.62 -5.15 -9.01
C GLY A 13 -15.06 -4.64 -9.09
N GLU A 14 -15.70 -4.31 -7.97
CA GLU A 14 -17.00 -3.65 -7.94
C GLU A 14 -16.94 -2.24 -8.56
N PRO A 15 -17.78 -1.89 -9.57
CA PRO A 15 -17.68 -0.63 -10.30
C PRO A 15 -17.76 0.63 -9.42
N GLY A 16 -18.48 0.56 -8.32
CA GLY A 16 -18.63 1.67 -7.37
C GLY A 16 -17.34 2.02 -6.64
N HIS A 17 -16.45 1.05 -6.42
CA HIS A 17 -15.30 1.26 -5.56
C HIS A 17 -14.24 2.17 -6.21
N ALA A 18 -14.02 2.06 -7.52
CA ALA A 18 -13.14 2.97 -8.24
C ALA A 18 -13.61 4.44 -8.15
N ARG A 19 -14.94 4.66 -8.21
CA ARG A 19 -15.53 6.00 -8.06
C ARG A 19 -15.37 6.53 -6.64
N MET A 20 -15.55 5.68 -5.63
CA MET A 20 -15.33 6.02 -4.23
C MET A 20 -13.87 6.44 -3.99
N LEU A 21 -12.89 5.68 -4.49
CA LEU A 21 -11.47 6.03 -4.38
C LEU A 21 -11.16 7.39 -5.03
N ALA A 22 -11.69 7.64 -6.22
CA ALA A 22 -11.52 8.92 -6.90
C ALA A 22 -12.13 10.10 -6.11
N HIS A 23 -13.33 9.92 -5.55
CA HIS A 23 -13.97 10.93 -4.72
C HIS A 23 -13.16 11.23 -3.44
N LEU A 24 -12.57 10.20 -2.84
CA LEU A 24 -11.70 10.32 -1.67
C LEU A 24 -10.28 10.76 -2.02
N GLN A 25 -9.96 10.96 -3.31
CA GLN A 25 -8.61 11.25 -3.81
C GLN A 25 -7.56 10.26 -3.28
N ALA A 26 -7.97 8.99 -3.21
CA ALA A 26 -7.21 7.91 -2.62
C ALA A 26 -6.71 6.93 -3.69
N GLN A 27 -5.50 6.42 -3.51
CA GLN A 27 -4.93 5.35 -4.32
C GLN A 27 -4.85 4.07 -3.50
N ALA A 28 -5.39 2.98 -4.05
CA ALA A 28 -5.27 1.67 -3.44
C ALA A 28 -3.90 1.03 -3.71
N LEU A 29 -3.41 0.18 -2.80
CA LEU A 29 -2.13 -0.51 -2.95
C LEU A 29 -2.17 -1.61 -4.03
N LEU A 30 -3.30 -2.31 -4.14
CA LEU A 30 -3.47 -3.47 -5.03
C LEU A 30 -4.63 -3.25 -6.02
N ASP A 31 -4.52 -3.80 -7.23
CA ASP A 31 -5.59 -3.77 -8.25
C ASP A 31 -5.64 -5.11 -9.01
N TRP A 32 -6.23 -6.11 -8.35
CA TRP A 32 -6.30 -7.50 -8.84
C TRP A 32 -7.72 -7.96 -9.20
N GLN A 33 -8.65 -7.02 -9.40
CA GLN A 33 -10.05 -7.34 -9.73
C GLN A 33 -10.78 -8.21 -8.69
N LEU A 34 -10.32 -8.24 -7.43
CA LEU A 34 -10.94 -9.04 -6.35
C LEU A 34 -12.34 -8.52 -6.00
N ARG A 35 -13.28 -9.43 -5.70
CA ARG A 35 -14.67 -9.07 -5.34
C ARG A 35 -15.25 -9.88 -4.16
N LEU A 36 -14.41 -10.63 -3.44
CA LEU A 36 -14.86 -11.50 -2.35
C LEU A 36 -15.41 -10.71 -1.15
N GLY A 37 -14.75 -9.60 -0.79
CA GLY A 37 -15.10 -8.85 0.42
C GLY A 37 -14.48 -9.46 1.68
N GLU A 38 -15.18 -9.37 2.81
CA GLU A 38 -14.79 -9.97 4.11
C GLU A 38 -13.41 -9.55 4.64
N GLY A 39 -12.86 -8.44 4.15
CA GLY A 39 -11.52 -7.97 4.51
C GLY A 39 -10.37 -8.72 3.82
N SER A 40 -10.66 -9.63 2.89
CA SER A 40 -9.64 -10.38 2.14
C SER A 40 -8.60 -9.48 1.46
N GLY A 41 -9.02 -8.38 0.82
CA GLY A 41 -8.11 -7.41 0.22
C GLY A 41 -7.21 -6.70 1.25
N ALA A 42 -7.71 -6.45 2.46
CA ALA A 42 -6.91 -5.88 3.55
C ALA A 42 -5.90 -6.89 4.10
N ALA A 43 -6.30 -8.15 4.28
CA ALA A 43 -5.40 -9.23 4.68
C ALA A 43 -4.26 -9.44 3.66
N LEU A 44 -4.57 -9.36 2.36
CA LEU A 44 -3.56 -9.46 1.30
C LEU A 44 -2.59 -8.26 1.25
N ALA A 45 -3.05 -7.07 1.63
CA ALA A 45 -2.20 -5.88 1.69
C ALA A 45 -1.33 -5.81 2.96
N TRP A 46 -1.67 -6.58 4.01
CA TRP A 46 -0.99 -6.53 5.30
C TRP A 46 0.53 -6.75 5.23
N PRO A 47 1.03 -7.77 4.49
CA PRO A 47 2.48 -7.98 4.38
C PRO A 47 3.21 -6.78 3.76
N LEU A 48 2.57 -6.03 2.85
CA LEU A 48 3.19 -4.83 2.26
C LEU A 48 3.43 -3.74 3.31
N LEU A 49 2.50 -3.58 4.26
CA LEU A 49 2.65 -2.63 5.36
C LEU A 49 3.79 -3.06 6.31
N GLN A 50 3.87 -4.35 6.62
CA GLN A 50 4.97 -4.88 7.42
C GLN A 50 6.32 -4.64 6.73
N SER A 51 6.42 -4.98 5.43
CA SER A 51 7.63 -4.76 4.64
C SER A 51 8.02 -3.28 4.57
N ALA A 52 7.07 -2.36 4.43
CA ALA A 52 7.35 -0.92 4.43
C ALA A 52 7.95 -0.46 5.76
N CYS A 53 7.37 -0.90 6.90
CA CYS A 53 7.93 -0.62 8.22
C CYS A 53 9.33 -1.22 8.39
N THR A 54 9.53 -2.47 7.98
CA THR A 54 10.84 -3.13 8.02
C THR A 54 11.87 -2.38 7.19
N MET A 55 11.54 -1.98 5.95
CA MET A 55 12.43 -1.19 5.10
C MET A 55 12.85 0.11 5.77
N LEU A 56 11.91 0.85 6.38
CA LEU A 56 12.21 2.11 7.04
C LEU A 56 13.12 1.94 8.28
N ASN A 57 12.97 0.82 8.99
CA ASN A 57 13.71 0.58 10.24
C ASN A 57 15.08 -0.08 10.02
N GLU A 58 15.21 -0.95 9.02
CA GLU A 58 16.32 -1.89 8.92
C GLU A 58 17.19 -1.69 7.67
N MET A 59 16.72 -0.96 6.66
CA MET A 59 17.50 -0.73 5.45
C MET A 59 18.68 0.19 5.76
N ALA A 60 19.89 -0.33 5.50
CA ALA A 60 21.13 0.42 5.62
C ALA A 60 21.10 1.68 4.71
N SER A 61 21.72 2.76 5.19
CA SER A 61 21.95 3.92 4.33
C SER A 61 22.99 3.58 3.26
N PHE A 62 23.02 4.34 2.16
CA PHE A 62 24.03 4.15 1.12
C PHE A 62 25.46 4.24 1.65
N GLU A 63 25.69 5.11 2.63
CA GLU A 63 26.98 5.26 3.31
C GLU A 63 27.33 4.00 4.12
N SER A 64 26.41 3.50 4.96
CA SER A 64 26.68 2.31 5.78
C SER A 64 26.74 1.02 4.97
N ALA A 65 26.08 0.98 3.80
CA ALA A 65 26.16 -0.12 2.85
C ALA A 65 27.40 -0.06 1.93
N GLY A 66 28.24 0.98 2.02
CA GLY A 66 29.44 1.12 1.20
C GLY A 66 29.16 1.31 -0.30
N VAL A 67 28.00 1.86 -0.66
CA VAL A 67 27.61 2.07 -2.06
C VAL A 67 28.28 3.32 -2.60
N SER A 68 29.14 3.16 -3.62
CA SER A 68 29.76 4.27 -4.36
C SER A 68 28.70 5.10 -5.07
N THR A 69 28.67 6.42 -4.85
CA THR A 69 27.82 7.38 -5.57
C THR A 69 28.33 7.72 -6.97
N ARG A 70 29.45 7.13 -7.39
CA ARG A 70 30.04 7.36 -8.71
C ARG A 70 29.54 6.28 -9.67
N SER A 71 28.60 6.65 -10.54
CA SER A 71 28.22 5.94 -11.76
C SER A 71 29.23 6.15 -12.88
#